data_AF-A0A848W955-F1
#
_entry.id   AF-A0A848W955-F1
#
_cell.length_a   1.000
_cell.length_b   1.000
_cell.length_c   1.000
_cell.angle_alpha   90.00
_cell.angle_beta   90.00
_cell.angle_gamma   90.00
#
_symmetry.space_group_name_H-M   'P 1'
#
loop_
_entity.id
_entity.type
_entity.pdbx_description
1 polymer ?
#
loop_
_entity_poly.entity_id
_entity_poly.type
_entity_poly.pdbx_seq_one_letter_code
_entity_poly.pdbx_strand_id
1 'polypeptide(L)' 'MPIAKVRGLNINYEVVGDEGPFVTLITGGRRGYAEFVPLAHKIAAEGFRVLLHDRRNTGA' A
#
# COMPACT_ATOMS: atom_id res chain seq x y z
N MET A 1 -9.31 -4.01 -4.75
CA MET A 1 -8.62 -3.38 -3.61
C MET A 1 -9.37 -3.75 -2.34
N PRO A 2 -8.77 -4.53 -1.45
CA PRO A 2 -9.39 -4.79 -0.15
C PRO A 2 -9.50 -3.51 0.68
N ILE A 3 -10.52 -3.45 1.54
CA ILE A 3 -10.76 -2.35 2.49
C ILE A 3 -10.57 -2.90 3.90
N ALA A 4 -9.69 -2.27 4.68
CA ALA A 4 -9.53 -2.56 6.09
C ALA A 4 -10.30 -1.55 6.95
N LYS A 5 -11.06 -2.02 7.94
CA LYS A 5 -11.65 -1.15 8.97
C LYS A 5 -10.65 -0.90 10.09
N VAL A 6 -10.12 0.31 10.18
CA VAL A 6 -9.11 0.70 11.17
C VAL A 6 -9.59 1.92 11.96
N ARG A 7 -9.89 1.72 13.25
CA ARG A 7 -10.36 2.77 14.18
C ARG A 7 -11.56 3.56 13.63
N GLY A 8 -12.52 2.85 13.02
CA GLY A 8 -13.73 3.44 12.46
C GLY A 8 -13.61 4.03 11.05
N LEU A 9 -12.42 3.98 10.43
CA LEU A 9 -12.23 4.40 9.03
C LEU A 9 -12.08 3.19 8.11
N ASN A 10 -12.52 3.35 6.87
CA ASN A 10 -12.23 2.46 5.76
C ASN A 10 -10.88 2.87 5.15
N ILE A 11 -9.93 1.95 5.10
CA ILE A 11 -8.60 2.14 4.50
C ILE A 11 -8.48 1.24 3.27
N ASN A 12 -8.34 1.84 2.09
CA ASN A 12 -7.96 1.11 0.88
C ASN A 12 -6.51 0.66 1.04
N TYR A 13 -6.26 -0.62 0.78
CA TYR A 13 -4.91 -1.16 0.82
C TYR A 13 -4.70 -2.21 -0.26
N GLU A 14 -3.45 -2.54 -0.49
CA GLU A 14 -3.00 -3.58 -1.40
C GLU A 14 -1.70 -4.18 -0.87
N VAL A 15 -1.54 -5.50 -1.05
CA VAL A 15 -0.29 -6.19 -0.77
C VAL A 15 0.22 -6.75 -2.08
N VAL A 16 1.45 -6.40 -2.45
CA VAL A 16 2.13 -6.89 -3.64
C VAL A 16 3.23 -7.86 -3.22
N GLY A 17 3.23 -9.07 -3.79
CA GLY A 17 4.13 -10.17 -3.44
C GLY A 17 3.53 -11.14 -2.42
N ASP A 18 4.04 -12.37 -2.42
CA ASP A 18 3.44 -13.49 -1.68
C ASP A 18 4.32 -13.99 -0.51
N GLU A 19 5.61 -13.65 -0.51
CA GLU A 19 6.60 -14.15 0.47
C GLU A 19 7.66 -13.11 0.88
N GLY A 20 8.39 -13.41 1.94
CA GLY A 20 9.47 -12.55 2.45
C GLY A 20 9.03 -11.47 3.45
N PRO A 21 9.96 -10.60 3.91
CA PRO A 21 9.66 -9.57 4.90
C PRO A 21 8.73 -8.49 4.35
N PHE A 22 7.98 -7.84 5.23
CA PHE A 22 7.10 -6.74 4.87
C PHE A 22 7.86 -5.42 4.71
N VAL A 23 7.50 -4.65 3.69
CA VAL A 23 7.91 -3.26 3.48
C VAL A 23 6.65 -2.44 3.20
N THR A 24 6.62 -1.18 3.66
CA THR A 24 5.52 -0.25 3.36
C THR A 24 6.05 1.01 2.70
N LEU A 25 5.33 1.48 1.67
CA LEU A 25 5.58 2.76 1.02
C LEU A 25 4.48 3.74 1.39
N ILE A 26 4.86 4.91 1.93
CA ILE A 26 3.92 5.93 2.40
C ILE A 26 4.03 7.17 1.51
N THR A 27 2.92 7.57 0.89
CA THR A 27 2.89 8.77 0.05
C THR A 27 2.99 10.04 0.89
N GLY A 28 3.69 11.05 0.38
CA GLY A 28 3.59 12.42 0.90
C GLY A 28 2.35 13.17 0.37
N GLY A 29 2.17 14.42 0.78
CA GLY A 29 1.14 15.33 0.21
C GLY A 29 -0.31 14.83 0.34
N ARG A 30 -1.15 15.07 -0.67
CA ARG A 30 -2.52 14.51 -0.78
C ARG A 30 -2.62 13.56 -1.97
N ARG A 31 -1.78 12.52 -1.96
CA ARG A 31 -1.67 11.54 -3.06
C ARG A 31 -2.07 10.14 -2.60
N GLY A 32 -2.76 9.41 -3.45
CA GLY A 32 -3.14 8.01 -3.21
C GLY A 32 -1.98 7.05 -3.45
N TYR A 33 -2.07 5.84 -2.90
CA TYR A 33 -0.97 4.87 -2.97
C TYR A 33 -0.66 4.39 -4.39
N ALA A 34 -1.59 4.58 -5.33
CA ALA A 34 -1.49 4.13 -6.71
C ALA A 34 -0.20 4.58 -7.42
N GLU A 35 0.35 5.73 -7.05
CA GLU A 35 1.64 6.23 -7.58
C GLU A 35 2.82 5.27 -7.31
N PHE A 36 2.72 4.45 -6.26
CA PHE A 36 3.76 3.50 -5.89
C PHE A 36 3.55 2.08 -6.40
N VAL A 37 2.43 1.75 -7.04
CA VAL A 37 2.19 0.38 -7.56
C VAL A 37 3.32 -0.09 -8.48
N PRO A 38 3.82 0.71 -9.46
CA PRO A 38 4.95 0.29 -10.29
C PRO A 38 6.25 0.04 -9.51
N LEU A 39 6.51 0.79 -8.44
CA LEU A 39 7.68 0.60 -7.59
C LEU A 39 7.50 -0.62 -6.66
N ALA A 40 6.29 -0.84 -6.16
CA ALA A 40 5.96 -1.98 -5.30
C ALA A 40 6.20 -3.31 -6.02
N HIS A 41 5.84 -3.42 -7.30
CA HIS A 41 6.16 -4.62 -8.09
C HIS A 41 7.67 -4.86 -8.22
N LYS A 42 8.47 -3.80 -8.36
CA LYS A 42 9.94 -3.93 -8.43
C LYS A 42 10.52 -4.39 -7.09
N ILE A 43 10.03 -3.86 -5.97
CA ILE A 43 10.47 -4.28 -4.63
C ILE A 43 10.02 -5.72 -4.34
N ALA A 44 8.80 -6.08 -4.73
CA ALA A 44 8.30 -7.44 -4.55
C ALA A 44 9.11 -8.48 -5.35
N ALA A 45 9.60 -8.11 -6.54
CA ALA A 45 10.50 -8.96 -7.34
C ALA A 45 11.83 -9.28 -6.63
N GLU A 46 12.23 -8.48 -5.64
CA GLU A 46 13.41 -8.71 -4.80
C GLU A 46 13.09 -9.53 -3.52
N GLY A 47 11.91 -10.16 -3.45
CA GLY A 47 11.55 -11.09 -2.37
C GLY A 47 10.92 -10.41 -1.15
N PHE A 48 10.14 -9.35 -1.36
CA PHE A 48 9.43 -8.64 -0.29
C PHE A 48 7.91 -8.71 -0.49
N ARG A 49 7.16 -8.58 0.62
CA ARG A 49 5.73 -8.25 0.60
C ARG A 49 5.55 -6.76 0.80
N VAL A 50 5.05 -6.06 -0.21
CA VAL A 50 4.89 -4.60 -0.16
C VAL A 50 3.46 -4.26 0.20
N LEU A 51 3.26 -3.71 1.40
CA LEU A 51 1.98 -3.16 1.84
C LEU A 51 1.86 -1.70 1.39
N LEU A 52 0.85 -1.44 0.57
CA LEU A 52 0.43 -0.11 0.13
C LEU A 52 -0.91 0.22 0.78
N HIS A 53 -1.11 1.47 1.18
CA HIS A 53 -2.41 1.92 1.65
C HIS A 53 -2.59 3.42 1.42
N ASP A 54 -3.85 3.83 1.24
CA ASP A 54 -4.17 5.25 1.30
C ASP A 54 -4.06 5.73 2.74
N ARG A 55 -3.46 6.92 2.94
CA ARG A 55 -3.57 7.60 4.22
C ARG A 55 -4.99 8.12 4.41
N ARG A 56 -5.31 8.46 5.65
CA ARG A 56 -6.59 9.10 5.97
C ARG A 56 -6.76 10.35 5.09
N ASN A 57 -7.92 10.48 4.44
CA ASN A 57 -8.29 11.62 3.60
C ASN A 57 -7.43 11.81 2.32
N THR A 58 -6.77 10.74 1.83
CA THR A 58 -5.97 10.79 0.58
C THR A 58 -6.29 9.71 -0.45
N GLY A 59 -7.24 8.82 -0.15
CA GLY A 59 -7.78 7.83 -1.10
C GLY A 59 -9.07 8.31 -1.75
N ALA A 60 -9.69 7.42 -2.55
CA ALA A 60 -11.10 7.58 -2.94
C ALA A 60 -12.00 7.80 -1.73
#